data_AF-A0A537RF22-F1
#
_entry.id   AF-A0A537RF22-F1
#
_cell.length_a   1.000
_cell.length_b   1.000
_cell.length_c   1.000
_cell.angle_alpha   90.00
_cell.angle_beta   90.00
_cell.angle_gamma   90.00
#
_symmetry.space_group_name_H-M   'P 1'
#
loop_
_entity.id
_entity.type
_entity.pdbx_description
1 polymer ?
#
loop_
_entity_poly.entity_id
_entity_poly.type
_entity_poly.pdbx_seq_one_letter_code
_entity_poly.pdbx_strand_id
1 'polypeptide(L)'
;MSVLPSDIVVYGSVNMPEADGAINGGPVDFSRRVAFYDIAPAGNLDVMSSSASDTATKITFYGRDATGVIQNQTLSLNGQTWVTGSQSLERLLYAALSGATANGPAANPGGTAAVGDVALAAHSCVLPTGSVTTDATARNAQSGSANHTGTTPALFKLQAGDAASVSPGQVIWIRSGTGANQLRQIIAASGYGADVVAVSRDWATIPDNTTTYKILQGMLFEISPNPVTAITRLFSNTAADGPAGTQRTYYEKVFVVNNNTGTALTGAQIEVASETPSLPSGAQLDLALTTVLNDTGTAANRQAAVSSGIGSFISQPAFVSVPGPANLPSGAAPNSSGAQGVWLRLTLPAETATYKGWADLRTQGATT
;
A
#
# COMPACT_ATOMS: atom_id res chain seq x y z
N MET A 1 5.14 -0.23 -25.03
CA MET A 1 5.42 0.65 -23.87
C MET A 1 6.16 -0.20 -22.85
N SER A 2 6.93 0.36 -21.93
CA SER A 2 7.52 -0.45 -20.84
C SER A 2 6.49 -0.63 -19.71
N VAL A 3 6.45 -1.80 -19.09
CA VAL A 3 5.82 -1.97 -17.77
C VAL A 3 6.62 -1.17 -16.76
N LEU A 4 5.94 -0.35 -15.97
CA LEU A 4 6.55 0.52 -14.97
C LEU A 4 6.34 -0.07 -13.58
N PRO A 5 7.14 0.34 -12.58
CA PRO A 5 6.91 -0.08 -11.20
C PRO A 5 5.48 0.19 -10.69
N SER A 6 4.83 1.25 -11.18
CA SER A 6 3.45 1.58 -10.82
C SER A 6 2.37 0.72 -11.46
N ASP A 7 2.71 0.04 -12.55
CA ASP A 7 1.80 -0.90 -13.18
C ASP A 7 1.71 -2.19 -12.34
N ILE A 8 2.72 -2.46 -11.51
CA ILE A 8 2.74 -3.63 -10.64
C ILE A 8 2.12 -3.27 -9.29
N VAL A 9 0.99 -3.88 -8.99
CA VAL A 9 0.24 -3.67 -7.75
C VAL A 9 0.13 -4.99 -6.98
N VAL A 10 0.31 -4.91 -5.67
CA VAL A 10 0.12 -6.04 -4.77
C VAL A 10 -1.25 -5.92 -4.10
N TYR A 11 -2.08 -6.94 -4.29
CA TYR A 11 -3.40 -7.05 -3.68
C TYR A 11 -3.42 -8.16 -2.63
N GLY A 12 -4.30 -8.04 -1.64
CA GLY A 12 -4.56 -9.09 -0.67
C GLY A 12 -5.37 -10.24 -1.27
N SER A 13 -5.44 -11.37 -0.58
CA SER A 13 -6.44 -12.38 -0.85
C SER A 13 -7.78 -12.03 -0.18
N VAL A 14 -8.88 -12.62 -0.67
CA VAL A 14 -10.23 -12.46 -0.09
C VAL A 14 -10.23 -12.81 1.40
N ASN A 15 -9.58 -13.93 1.76
CA ASN A 15 -9.38 -14.31 3.15
C ASN A 15 -7.95 -13.95 3.56
N MET A 16 -7.70 -12.67 3.84
CA MET A 16 -6.44 -12.21 4.44
C MET A 16 -6.71 -11.83 5.90
N PRO A 17 -6.63 -12.79 6.84
CA PRO A 17 -7.08 -12.57 8.20
C PRO A 17 -6.05 -11.84 9.05
N GLU A 18 -6.51 -11.04 10.00
CA GLU A 18 -5.69 -10.37 11.01
C GLU A 18 -5.57 -11.22 12.29
N ALA A 19 -6.37 -12.29 12.39
CA ALA A 19 -6.36 -13.26 13.47
C ALA A 19 -5.78 -14.60 13.03
N ASP A 20 -4.99 -15.24 13.90
CA ASP A 20 -4.24 -16.45 13.56
C ASP A 20 -5.10 -17.66 13.26
N GLY A 21 -6.31 -17.75 13.84
CA GLY A 21 -7.21 -18.90 13.73
C GLY A 21 -8.18 -18.84 12.54
N ALA A 22 -8.16 -17.79 11.72
CA ALA A 22 -9.09 -17.62 10.60
C ALA A 22 -8.47 -18.10 9.28
N ILE A 23 -9.33 -18.53 8.34
CA ILE A 23 -8.94 -19.01 7.00
C ILE A 23 -8.09 -17.96 6.30
N ASN A 24 -7.02 -18.42 5.65
CA ASN A 24 -6.08 -17.58 4.92
C ASN A 24 -6.02 -17.98 3.43
N GLY A 25 -5.80 -17.02 2.53
CA GLY A 25 -5.77 -17.24 1.08
C GLY A 25 -7.09 -16.97 0.37
N GLY A 26 -7.41 -17.79 -0.63
CA GLY A 26 -8.55 -17.58 -1.53
C GLY A 26 -8.17 -16.83 -2.82
N PRO A 27 -9.17 -16.39 -3.61
CA PRO A 27 -8.97 -15.53 -4.77
C PRO A 27 -8.37 -14.16 -4.39
N VAL A 28 -7.97 -13.39 -5.39
CA VAL A 28 -7.53 -12.00 -5.24
C VAL A 28 -8.68 -11.09 -4.80
N ASP A 29 -8.39 -10.15 -3.89
CA ASP A 29 -9.30 -9.09 -3.47
C ASP A 29 -8.78 -7.74 -3.98
N PHE A 30 -9.36 -7.27 -5.09
CA PHE A 30 -8.98 -5.99 -5.70
C PHE A 30 -9.38 -4.76 -4.88
N SER A 31 -10.22 -4.93 -3.87
CA SER A 31 -10.57 -3.86 -2.94
C SER A 31 -9.55 -3.70 -1.80
N ARG A 32 -8.66 -4.69 -1.63
CA ARG A 32 -7.65 -4.73 -0.58
C ARG A 32 -6.25 -4.65 -1.18
N ARG A 33 -5.58 -3.52 -0.99
CA ARG A 33 -4.19 -3.34 -1.40
C ARG A 33 -3.25 -3.70 -0.27
N VAL A 34 -2.13 -4.33 -0.62
CA VAL A 34 -1.01 -4.54 0.30
C VAL A 34 -0.01 -3.43 0.01
N ALA A 35 0.07 -2.46 0.90
CA ALA A 35 0.87 -1.26 0.71
C ALA A 35 1.46 -0.80 2.05
N PHE A 36 2.70 -0.30 2.01
CA PHE A 36 3.50 -0.07 3.21
C PHE A 36 4.11 1.31 3.22
N TYR A 37 3.44 2.23 3.91
CA TYR A 37 3.94 3.59 4.07
C TYR A 37 3.75 3.95 5.53
N ASP A 38 4.77 3.60 6.33
CA ASP A 38 4.78 3.89 7.75
C ASP A 38 4.76 5.39 7.99
N ILE A 39 4.18 5.81 9.11
CA ILE A 39 4.22 7.20 9.54
C ILE A 39 5.55 7.51 10.22
N ALA A 40 6.15 8.63 9.82
CA ALA A 40 7.38 9.13 10.40
C ALA A 40 7.32 10.66 10.39
N PRO A 41 7.52 11.34 11.54
CA PRO A 41 7.67 10.77 12.89
C PRO A 41 6.37 10.12 13.41
N ALA A 42 6.48 9.43 14.53
CA ALA A 42 5.31 8.95 15.28
C ALA A 42 4.43 10.13 15.69
N GLY A 43 3.11 9.93 15.68
CA GLY A 43 2.17 10.98 16.05
C GLY A 43 0.73 10.68 15.69
N ASN A 44 -0.09 11.71 15.78
CA ASN A 44 -1.50 11.66 15.41
C ASN A 44 -1.66 11.45 13.90
N LEU A 45 -2.79 10.87 13.53
CA LEU A 45 -3.20 10.71 12.14
C LEU A 45 -4.36 11.63 11.83
N ASP A 46 -4.35 12.22 10.64
CA ASP A 46 -5.49 12.92 10.07
C ASP A 46 -6.06 12.14 8.89
N VAL A 47 -7.35 12.28 8.65
CA VAL A 47 -8.02 11.78 7.44
C VAL A 47 -8.67 12.91 6.66
N MET A 48 -8.64 12.82 5.34
CA MET A 48 -9.44 13.66 4.45
C MET A 48 -9.85 12.92 3.17
N SER A 49 -10.92 13.38 2.52
CA SER A 49 -11.32 12.93 1.19
C SER A 49 -11.03 13.99 0.11
N SER A 50 -10.80 13.55 -1.12
CA SER A 50 -10.82 14.42 -2.30
C SER A 50 -12.24 14.88 -2.68
N SER A 51 -13.29 14.27 -2.14
CA SER A 51 -14.70 14.53 -2.45
C SER A 51 -15.40 15.27 -1.32
N ALA A 52 -16.12 16.35 -1.66
CA ALA A 52 -16.96 17.07 -0.72
C ALA A 52 -18.19 16.25 -0.24
N SER A 53 -18.56 15.19 -0.98
CA SER A 53 -19.72 14.34 -0.65
C SER A 53 -19.43 13.34 0.48
N ASP A 54 -18.16 13.09 0.80
CA ASP A 54 -17.75 12.07 1.79
C ASP A 54 -17.88 12.61 3.22
N THR A 55 -19.11 12.89 3.64
CA THR A 55 -19.43 13.45 4.98
C THR A 55 -19.99 12.40 5.95
N ALA A 56 -20.42 11.25 5.43
CA ALA A 56 -20.87 10.09 6.21
C ALA A 56 -19.98 8.85 6.00
N THR A 57 -18.94 8.97 5.18
CA THR A 57 -17.89 7.97 5.04
C THR A 57 -17.09 7.92 6.32
N LYS A 58 -16.68 6.73 6.71
CA LYS A 58 -15.85 6.45 7.88
C LYS A 58 -14.60 5.70 7.46
N ILE A 59 -13.54 5.90 8.22
CA ILE A 59 -12.32 5.11 8.18
C ILE A 59 -12.13 4.48 9.56
N THR A 60 -11.78 3.20 9.61
CA THR A 60 -11.23 2.57 10.82
C THR A 60 -9.80 2.16 10.52
N PHE A 61 -8.87 2.53 11.39
CA PHE A 61 -7.47 2.14 11.26
C PHE A 61 -6.95 1.55 12.57
N TYR A 62 -5.94 0.71 12.40
CA TYR A 62 -5.22 0.03 13.46
C TYR A 62 -3.74 0.34 13.34
N GLY A 63 -3.09 0.57 14.46
CA GLY A 63 -1.68 0.89 14.53
C GLY A 63 -1.06 0.42 15.84
N ARG A 64 0.27 0.53 15.95
CA ARG A 64 0.97 0.37 17.22
C ARG A 64 1.40 1.72 17.75
N ASP A 65 1.18 1.94 19.04
CA ASP A 65 1.75 3.09 19.75
C ASP A 65 3.24 2.85 20.11
N ALA A 66 3.85 3.82 20.79
CA ALA A 66 5.25 3.76 21.19
C ALA A 66 5.58 2.65 22.20
N THR A 67 4.56 2.13 22.89
CA THR A 67 4.70 0.99 23.81
C THR A 67 4.54 -0.36 23.09
N GLY A 68 4.20 -0.34 21.80
CA GLY A 68 3.97 -1.53 20.98
C GLY A 68 2.55 -2.09 21.09
N VAL A 69 1.66 -1.46 21.88
CA VAL A 69 0.26 -1.87 22.02
C VAL A 69 -0.52 -1.51 20.75
N ILE A 70 -1.41 -2.41 20.33
CA ILE A 70 -2.29 -2.16 19.20
C ILE A 70 -3.41 -1.23 19.64
N GLN A 71 -3.52 -0.11 18.97
CA GLN A 71 -4.59 0.86 19.13
C GLN A 71 -5.47 0.83 17.88
N ASN A 72 -6.73 1.22 18.04
CA ASN A 72 -7.63 1.46 16.93
C ASN A 72 -8.40 2.76 17.11
N GLN A 73 -8.84 3.33 15.99
CA GLN A 73 -9.72 4.48 15.97
C GLN A 73 -10.58 4.46 14.71
N THR A 74 -11.83 4.90 14.86
CA THR A 74 -12.74 5.17 13.76
C THR A 74 -12.98 6.67 13.66
N LEU A 75 -12.80 7.24 12.47
CA LEU A 75 -13.08 8.65 12.17
C LEU A 75 -14.17 8.73 11.10
N SER A 76 -15.11 9.65 11.27
CA SER A 76 -16.05 10.04 10.21
C SER A 76 -15.44 11.19 9.42
N LEU A 77 -15.41 11.09 8.09
CA LEU A 77 -14.91 12.12 7.21
C LEU A 77 -15.87 13.33 7.19
N ASN A 78 -15.34 14.51 6.89
CA ASN A 78 -16.10 15.75 6.77
C ASN A 78 -15.85 16.40 5.40
N GLY A 79 -16.03 15.61 4.34
CA GLY A 79 -15.71 15.98 2.97
C GLY A 79 -14.21 16.24 2.77
N GLN A 80 -13.89 17.40 2.21
CA GLN A 80 -12.51 17.84 1.95
C GLN A 80 -11.81 18.48 3.17
N THR A 81 -12.48 18.50 4.33
CA THR A 81 -11.89 19.02 5.57
C THR A 81 -11.18 17.90 6.32
N TRP A 82 -10.00 18.21 6.87
CA TRP A 82 -9.26 17.30 7.74
C TRP A 82 -10.04 16.95 9.00
N VAL A 83 -9.99 15.67 9.36
CA VAL A 83 -10.47 15.15 10.63
C VAL A 83 -9.29 14.56 11.37
N THR A 84 -8.91 15.19 12.47
CA THR A 84 -7.75 14.79 13.27
C THR A 84 -8.11 13.69 14.25
N GLY A 85 -7.36 12.60 14.18
CA GLY A 85 -7.39 11.50 15.13
C GLY A 85 -6.69 11.86 16.43
N SER A 86 -7.07 11.14 17.48
CA SER A 86 -6.56 11.34 18.85
C SER A 86 -5.48 10.34 19.23
N GLN A 87 -5.33 9.25 18.46
CA GLN A 87 -4.33 8.22 18.73
C GLN A 87 -2.98 8.62 18.18
N SER A 88 -1.95 8.58 19.02
CA SER A 88 -0.56 8.70 18.59
C SER A 88 0.00 7.33 18.28
N LEU A 89 0.42 7.12 17.03
CA LEU A 89 0.90 5.84 16.53
C LEU A 89 2.35 5.99 16.06
N GLU A 90 3.15 4.94 16.22
CA GLU A 90 4.46 4.81 15.55
C GLU A 90 4.36 4.04 14.23
N ARG A 91 3.29 3.26 14.07
CA ARG A 91 3.12 2.37 12.93
C ARG A 91 1.66 2.18 12.56
N LEU A 92 1.39 2.16 11.26
CA LEU A 92 0.12 1.71 10.70
C LEU A 92 0.15 0.21 10.38
N LEU A 93 -0.86 -0.52 10.85
CA LEU A 93 -1.01 -1.95 10.61
C LEU A 93 -1.95 -2.21 9.43
N TYR A 94 -3.15 -1.66 9.49
CA TYR A 94 -4.15 -1.78 8.44
C TYR A 94 -5.25 -0.75 8.66
N ALA A 95 -5.97 -0.43 7.58
CA ALA A 95 -7.08 0.50 7.61
C ALA A 95 -8.12 0.14 6.56
N ALA A 96 -9.39 0.47 6.82
CA ALA A 96 -10.50 0.22 5.92
C ALA A 96 -11.50 1.38 5.94
N LEU A 97 -12.13 1.61 4.79
CA LEU A 97 -13.20 2.59 4.59
C LEU A 97 -14.57 1.94 4.67
N SER A 98 -15.61 2.76 4.87
CA SER A 98 -17.00 2.37 4.66
C SER A 98 -17.19 1.66 3.32
N GLY A 99 -17.92 0.54 3.34
CA GLY A 99 -18.15 -0.27 2.15
C GLY A 99 -17.06 -1.30 1.84
N ALA A 100 -15.96 -1.34 2.62
CA ALA A 100 -14.98 -2.42 2.50
C ALA A 100 -15.61 -3.78 2.81
N THR A 101 -15.44 -4.76 1.92
CA THR A 101 -15.81 -6.17 2.13
C THR A 101 -14.75 -6.95 2.90
N ALA A 102 -13.93 -6.26 3.69
CA ALA A 102 -12.81 -6.85 4.40
C ALA A 102 -13.31 -7.86 5.46
N ASN A 103 -12.87 -9.11 5.35
CA ASN A 103 -12.89 -10.05 6.48
C ASN A 103 -11.88 -9.56 7.53
N GLY A 104 -12.30 -9.37 8.80
CA GLY A 104 -11.39 -8.94 9.88
C GLY A 104 -11.91 -7.87 10.85
N PRO A 105 -11.10 -7.41 11.82
CA PRO A 105 -11.39 -6.25 12.67
C PRO A 105 -11.54 -4.92 11.89
N ALA A 106 -11.08 -4.91 10.63
CA ALA A 106 -11.28 -3.83 9.69
C ALA A 106 -12.58 -3.96 8.86
N ALA A 107 -13.45 -4.93 9.16
CA ALA A 107 -14.70 -5.11 8.44
C ALA A 107 -15.58 -3.87 8.57
N ASN A 108 -15.93 -3.30 7.42
CA ASN A 108 -16.85 -2.19 7.18
C ASN A 108 -17.10 -1.29 8.41
N PRO A 109 -16.40 -0.15 8.55
CA PRO A 109 -16.62 0.86 9.61
C PRO A 109 -18.07 1.39 9.75
N GLY A 110 -18.97 0.98 8.85
CA GLY A 110 -20.31 1.55 8.67
C GLY A 110 -20.23 2.89 7.94
N GLY A 111 -21.37 3.51 7.64
CA GLY A 111 -21.42 4.77 6.88
C GLY A 111 -21.58 4.58 5.38
N THR A 112 -21.43 5.66 4.61
CA THR A 112 -21.58 5.65 3.15
C THR A 112 -20.25 5.32 2.47
N ALA A 113 -20.28 4.53 1.39
CA ALA A 113 -19.09 4.28 0.59
C ALA A 113 -18.45 5.60 0.16
N ALA A 114 -17.12 5.65 0.18
CA ALA A 114 -16.36 6.81 -0.29
C ALA A 114 -16.61 7.03 -1.79
N VAL A 115 -16.71 8.29 -2.20
CA VAL A 115 -16.82 8.69 -3.62
C VAL A 115 -15.50 9.28 -4.11
N GLY A 116 -14.75 9.97 -3.23
CA GLY A 116 -13.42 10.49 -3.53
C GLY A 116 -12.32 9.58 -3.00
N ASP A 117 -11.09 9.80 -3.46
CA ASP A 117 -9.92 9.20 -2.83
C ASP A 117 -9.82 9.66 -1.39
N VAL A 118 -9.32 8.80 -0.51
CA VAL A 118 -9.17 9.12 0.91
C VAL A 118 -7.71 8.95 1.31
N ALA A 119 -7.15 9.94 2.00
CA ALA A 119 -5.82 9.84 2.60
C ALA A 119 -5.95 9.69 4.11
N LEU A 120 -5.24 8.70 4.68
CA LEU A 120 -4.94 8.60 6.11
C LEU A 120 -3.46 8.92 6.29
N ALA A 121 -3.14 10.06 6.87
CA ALA A 121 -1.77 10.57 6.89
C ALA A 121 -1.35 11.02 8.29
N ALA A 122 -0.04 11.04 8.54
CA ALA A 122 0.52 11.69 9.71
C ALA A 122 0.08 13.16 9.77
N HIS A 123 -0.20 13.63 10.97
CA HIS A 123 -0.54 15.04 11.21
C HIS A 123 0.60 16.00 10.82
N SER A 124 1.84 15.51 10.78
CA SER A 124 2.98 16.24 10.26
C SER A 124 3.16 16.01 8.76
N CYS A 125 3.34 17.10 8.02
CA CYS A 125 3.74 17.08 6.62
C CYS A 125 5.23 16.75 6.49
N VAL A 126 5.56 16.01 5.42
CA VAL A 126 6.94 15.87 4.93
C VAL A 126 7.38 17.20 4.31
N LEU A 127 6.53 17.76 3.43
CA LEU A 127 6.76 19.05 2.78
C LEU A 127 5.48 19.91 2.75
N PRO A 128 5.59 21.22 3.09
CA PRO A 128 6.66 21.76 3.92
C PRO A 128 6.64 21.09 5.31
N THR A 129 7.76 21.07 6.03
CA THR A 129 7.78 20.47 7.37
C THR A 129 6.93 21.30 8.32
N GLY A 130 5.89 20.69 8.90
CA GLY A 130 4.91 21.39 9.73
C GLY A 130 3.64 20.59 9.95
N SER A 131 2.63 21.20 10.59
CA SER A 131 1.33 20.56 10.81
C SER A 131 0.42 20.68 9.59
N VAL A 132 -0.31 19.61 9.27
CA VAL A 132 -1.26 19.56 8.15
C VAL A 132 -2.33 20.64 8.25
N THR A 133 -2.87 20.88 9.46
CA THR A 133 -4.05 21.73 9.69
C THR A 133 -3.70 23.20 9.88
N THR A 134 -2.55 23.50 10.46
CA THR A 134 -2.17 24.87 10.85
C THR A 134 -1.13 25.50 9.94
N ASP A 135 -0.39 24.70 9.16
CA ASP A 135 0.65 25.24 8.31
C ASP A 135 0.04 25.92 7.07
N ALA A 136 0.15 27.25 7.06
CA ALA A 136 -0.23 28.12 5.96
C ALA A 136 0.75 28.00 4.78
N THR A 137 1.97 27.52 5.00
CA THR A 137 2.92 27.30 3.92
C THR A 137 2.51 26.06 3.13
N ALA A 138 2.25 26.27 1.85
CA ALA A 138 2.13 25.22 0.87
C ALA A 138 3.24 25.44 -0.16
N ARG A 139 3.70 24.37 -0.80
CA ARG A 139 4.71 24.48 -1.86
C ARG A 139 4.01 24.82 -3.17
N ASN A 140 4.66 25.61 -4.03
CA ASN A 140 4.12 25.93 -5.35
C ASN A 140 4.66 24.97 -6.39
N ALA A 141 3.77 24.39 -7.20
CA ALA A 141 4.21 23.57 -8.33
C ALA A 141 4.93 24.45 -9.38
N GLN A 142 5.88 23.86 -10.11
CA GLN A 142 6.61 24.58 -11.16
C GLN A 142 5.78 24.75 -12.44
N SER A 143 6.22 25.60 -13.37
CA SER A 143 5.62 25.65 -14.71
C SER A 143 5.77 24.30 -15.44
N GLY A 144 4.72 23.88 -16.14
CA GLY A 144 4.61 22.53 -16.73
C GLY A 144 4.48 21.44 -15.67
N SER A 145 3.79 21.72 -14.57
CA SER A 145 3.82 20.92 -13.34
C SER A 145 3.25 19.52 -13.44
N ALA A 146 2.50 19.18 -14.47
CA ALA A 146 2.02 17.82 -14.65
C ALA A 146 1.71 17.53 -16.11
N ASN A 147 1.85 16.27 -16.50
CA ASN A 147 1.41 15.78 -17.80
C ASN A 147 0.12 14.96 -17.64
N HIS A 148 -0.87 15.24 -18.50
CA HIS A 148 -2.19 14.59 -18.54
C HIS A 148 -2.24 13.20 -19.17
N THR A 149 -1.39 12.89 -20.15
CA THR A 149 -1.71 11.83 -21.12
C THR A 149 -0.48 11.43 -21.93
N GLY A 150 -0.38 10.15 -22.28
CA GLY A 150 0.61 9.61 -23.22
C GLY A 150 2.00 9.35 -22.65
N THR A 151 2.29 9.84 -21.44
CA THR A 151 3.44 9.41 -20.64
C THR A 151 2.93 8.58 -19.48
N THR A 152 3.00 7.26 -19.59
CA THR A 152 2.92 6.40 -18.41
C THR A 152 4.31 6.42 -17.78
N PRO A 153 4.49 6.78 -16.49
CA PRO A 153 3.46 7.18 -15.52
C PRO A 153 3.15 8.69 -15.59
N ALA A 154 2.00 9.10 -15.04
CA ALA A 154 1.69 10.52 -14.82
C ALA A 154 2.77 11.17 -13.93
N LEU A 155 3.13 12.41 -14.25
CA LEU A 155 4.21 13.13 -13.59
C LEU A 155 3.69 14.33 -12.81
N PHE A 156 4.45 14.74 -11.80
CA PHE A 156 4.26 15.98 -11.05
C PHE A 156 5.61 16.66 -10.80
N LYS A 157 5.71 17.96 -11.11
CA LYS A 157 6.90 18.78 -10.93
C LYS A 157 6.77 19.59 -9.64
N LEU A 158 7.52 19.15 -8.65
CA LEU A 158 7.66 19.77 -7.34
C LEU A 158 8.37 21.12 -7.45
N GLN A 159 8.26 21.96 -6.43
CA GLN A 159 9.09 23.15 -6.24
C GLN A 159 10.58 22.76 -6.25
N ALA A 160 11.44 23.67 -6.73
CA ALA A 160 12.87 23.40 -6.81
C ALA A 160 13.48 22.99 -5.45
N GLY A 161 14.17 21.85 -5.43
CA GLY A 161 14.83 21.27 -4.25
C GLY A 161 13.96 20.29 -3.43
N ASP A 162 12.66 20.18 -3.72
CA ASP A 162 11.77 19.32 -2.94
C ASP A 162 11.99 17.83 -3.21
N ALA A 163 12.51 17.44 -4.38
CA ALA A 163 12.76 16.03 -4.68
C ALA A 163 13.72 15.34 -3.69
N ALA A 164 14.58 16.11 -3.01
CA ALA A 164 15.51 15.55 -2.03
C ALA A 164 14.81 15.04 -0.75
N SER A 165 13.57 15.48 -0.48
CA SER A 165 12.82 15.13 0.74
C SER A 165 11.65 14.17 0.48
N VAL A 166 11.38 13.84 -0.78
CA VAL A 166 10.27 12.95 -1.14
C VAL A 166 10.73 11.52 -1.34
N SER A 167 9.83 10.58 -1.15
CA SER A 167 10.08 9.15 -1.34
C SER A 167 8.84 8.46 -1.91
N PRO A 168 9.03 7.33 -2.64
CA PRO A 168 7.91 6.48 -3.02
C PRO A 168 7.02 6.17 -1.82
N GLY A 169 5.71 6.21 -2.05
CA GLY A 169 4.69 5.93 -1.07
C GLY A 169 4.00 7.10 -0.41
N GLN A 170 4.68 8.23 -0.36
CA GLN A 170 4.12 9.47 0.17
C GLN A 170 2.92 9.92 -0.65
N VAL A 171 2.02 10.66 0.00
CA VAL A 171 0.80 11.19 -0.61
C VAL A 171 1.01 12.66 -0.96
N ILE A 172 0.80 13.02 -2.22
CA ILE A 172 0.66 14.39 -2.68
C ILE A 172 -0.80 14.80 -2.52
N TRP A 173 -1.02 15.91 -1.83
CA TRP A 173 -2.31 16.59 -1.77
C TRP A 173 -2.20 17.93 -2.47
N ILE A 174 -3.06 18.15 -3.47
CA ILE A 174 -3.24 19.47 -4.09
C ILE A 174 -4.16 20.30 -3.21
N ARG A 175 -3.60 21.28 -2.48
CA ARG A 175 -4.34 22.08 -1.52
C ARG A 175 -5.21 23.14 -2.19
N SER A 176 -4.68 23.83 -3.20
CA SER A 176 -5.37 24.90 -3.91
C SER A 176 -4.81 25.11 -5.32
N GLY A 177 -5.44 26.00 -6.09
CA GLY A 177 -5.08 26.28 -7.48
C GLY A 177 -5.72 25.28 -8.44
N THR A 178 -5.15 25.15 -9.64
CA THR A 178 -5.63 24.20 -10.64
C THR A 178 -5.48 22.76 -10.15
N GLY A 179 -6.57 22.00 -10.18
CA GLY A 179 -6.58 20.61 -9.70
C GLY A 179 -6.68 20.44 -8.18
N ALA A 180 -7.14 21.47 -7.46
CA ALA A 180 -7.40 21.44 -6.02
C ALA A 180 -8.17 20.18 -5.56
N ASN A 181 -7.81 19.72 -4.35
CA ASN A 181 -8.34 18.58 -3.63
C ASN A 181 -8.04 17.20 -4.22
N GLN A 182 -7.24 17.11 -5.28
CA GLN A 182 -6.78 15.81 -5.75
C GLN A 182 -5.71 15.22 -4.84
N LEU A 183 -5.74 13.89 -4.72
CA LEU A 183 -4.81 13.08 -3.95
C LEU A 183 -4.09 12.11 -4.88
N ARG A 184 -2.77 11.99 -4.75
CA ARG A 184 -1.98 11.03 -5.53
C ARG A 184 -0.89 10.41 -4.68
N GLN A 185 -0.56 9.16 -4.94
CA GLN A 185 0.59 8.53 -4.30
C GLN A 185 1.82 8.69 -5.20
N ILE A 186 2.95 9.05 -4.61
CA ILE A 186 4.26 9.00 -5.28
C ILE A 186 4.63 7.55 -5.48
N ILE A 187 4.93 7.16 -6.71
CA ILE A 187 5.34 5.79 -7.07
C ILE A 187 6.84 5.72 -7.40
N ALA A 188 7.44 6.84 -7.80
CA ALA A 188 8.88 6.98 -7.99
C ALA A 188 9.31 8.45 -7.84
N ALA A 189 10.46 8.65 -7.21
CA ALA A 189 11.03 9.97 -6.91
C ALA A 189 12.30 10.29 -7.74
N SER A 190 12.71 9.39 -8.64
CA SER A 190 13.93 9.50 -9.44
C SER A 190 13.70 8.96 -10.85
N GLY A 191 14.56 9.35 -11.79
CA GLY A 191 14.51 8.88 -13.18
C GLY A 191 13.67 9.72 -14.14
N TYR A 192 13.06 10.81 -13.65
CA TYR A 192 12.15 11.68 -14.43
C TYR A 192 12.63 13.13 -14.57
N GLY A 193 13.85 13.42 -14.09
CA GLY A 193 14.41 14.78 -14.04
C GLY A 193 14.45 15.34 -12.61
N ALA A 194 15.06 16.52 -12.46
CA ALA A 194 15.14 17.20 -11.17
C ALA A 194 13.75 17.69 -10.72
N ASP A 195 13.40 17.43 -9.47
CA ASP A 195 12.11 17.82 -8.87
C ASP A 195 10.88 17.27 -9.60
N VAL A 196 11.02 16.13 -10.29
CA VAL A 196 9.91 15.44 -10.93
C VAL A 196 9.68 14.10 -10.26
N VAL A 197 8.43 13.86 -9.87
CA VAL A 197 7.99 12.57 -9.33
C VAL A 197 6.95 11.95 -10.25
N ALA A 198 6.92 10.63 -10.27
CA ALA A 198 5.84 9.87 -10.88
C ALA A 198 4.74 9.63 -9.84
N VAL A 199 3.48 9.69 -10.28
CA VAL A 199 2.30 9.50 -9.43
C VAL A 199 1.42 8.34 -9.90
N SER A 200 0.68 7.76 -8.96
CA SER A 200 -0.04 6.49 -9.11
C SER A 200 -1.10 6.45 -10.23
N ARG A 201 -1.63 7.59 -10.66
CA ARG A 201 -2.61 7.69 -11.74
C ARG A 201 -2.70 9.10 -12.33
N ASP A 202 -3.27 9.19 -13.52
CA ASP A 202 -3.50 10.45 -14.24
C ASP A 202 -4.30 11.45 -13.40
N TRP A 203 -4.02 12.73 -13.62
CA TRP A 203 -4.74 13.84 -12.99
C TRP A 203 -6.12 14.02 -13.64
N ALA A 204 -7.17 14.13 -12.83
CA ALA A 204 -8.50 14.48 -13.33
C ALA A 204 -8.54 15.93 -13.84
N THR A 205 -7.79 16.81 -13.18
CA THR A 205 -7.47 18.16 -13.66
C THR A 205 -5.98 18.37 -13.48
N ILE A 206 -5.27 18.72 -14.54
CA ILE A 206 -3.81 18.78 -14.56
C ILE A 206 -3.34 19.94 -13.70
N PRO A 207 -2.52 19.70 -12.65
CA PRO A 207 -1.89 20.78 -11.92
C PRO A 207 -1.04 21.68 -12.82
N ASP A 208 -1.18 23.00 -12.68
CA ASP A 208 -0.32 24.02 -13.29
C ASP A 208 0.51 24.79 -12.23
N ASN A 209 1.22 25.85 -12.62
CA ASN A 209 2.04 26.64 -11.69
C ASN A 209 1.25 27.49 -10.66
N THR A 210 -0.09 27.51 -10.73
CA THR A 210 -0.94 28.10 -9.69
C THR A 210 -1.23 27.11 -8.56
N THR A 211 -0.95 25.83 -8.80
CA THR A 211 -1.15 24.73 -7.86
C THR A 211 -0.28 24.91 -6.63
N THR A 212 -0.89 24.76 -5.46
CA THR A 212 -0.15 24.53 -4.22
C THR A 212 -0.36 23.11 -3.71
N TYR A 213 0.67 22.53 -3.11
CA TYR A 213 0.63 21.15 -2.63
C TYR A 213 1.29 20.97 -1.26
N LYS A 214 0.95 19.83 -0.64
CA LYS A 214 1.62 19.25 0.53
C LYS A 214 2.02 17.80 0.22
N ILE A 215 3.11 17.34 0.81
CA ILE A 215 3.55 15.94 0.78
C ILE A 215 3.39 15.35 2.18
N LEU A 216 2.72 14.22 2.25
CA LEU A 216 2.29 13.59 3.49
C LEU A 216 2.79 12.16 3.57
N GLN A 217 2.97 11.66 4.79
CA GLN A 217 3.33 10.28 5.05
C GLN A 217 2.08 9.50 5.50
N GLY A 218 1.75 8.39 4.83
CA GLY A 218 0.60 7.56 5.21
C GLY A 218 0.02 6.76 4.05
N MET A 219 -1.27 6.42 4.14
CA MET A 219 -1.96 5.55 3.19
C MET A 219 -2.90 6.34 2.28
N LEU A 220 -2.96 5.96 1.00
CA LEU A 220 -3.92 6.48 0.03
C LEU A 220 -4.87 5.37 -0.43
N PHE A 221 -6.16 5.58 -0.19
CA PHE A 221 -7.25 4.77 -0.73
C PHE A 221 -7.69 5.37 -2.06
N GLU A 222 -7.28 4.72 -3.14
CA GLU A 222 -7.65 5.10 -4.50
C GLU A 222 -9.05 4.55 -4.79
N ILE A 223 -10.07 5.41 -4.74
CA ILE A 223 -11.47 4.98 -4.89
C ILE A 223 -11.86 4.85 -6.35
N SER A 224 -11.26 5.66 -7.22
CA SER A 224 -11.51 5.66 -8.65
C SER A 224 -10.20 5.40 -9.41
N PRO A 225 -10.21 4.65 -10.52
CA PRO A 225 -11.35 3.97 -11.12
C PRO A 225 -11.76 2.67 -10.41
N ASN A 226 -10.89 2.10 -9.57
CA ASN A 226 -11.11 0.81 -8.94
C ASN A 226 -10.97 0.95 -7.43
N PRO A 227 -12.04 0.68 -6.65
CA PRO A 227 -12.10 1.10 -5.27
C PRO A 227 -11.21 0.25 -4.37
N VAL A 228 -10.03 0.78 -4.03
CA VAL A 228 -9.22 0.30 -2.91
C VAL A 228 -9.85 0.83 -1.63
N THR A 229 -10.56 -0.05 -0.91
CA THR A 229 -11.28 0.29 0.32
C THR A 229 -10.61 -0.26 1.57
N ALA A 230 -9.60 -1.12 1.41
CA ALA A 230 -8.78 -1.63 2.51
C ALA A 230 -7.29 -1.58 2.12
N ILE A 231 -6.46 -1.23 3.09
CA ILE A 231 -5.00 -1.28 2.97
C ILE A 231 -4.46 -2.05 4.16
N THR A 232 -3.58 -3.01 3.93
CA THR A 232 -3.03 -3.86 4.98
C THR A 232 -1.53 -4.09 4.82
N ARG A 233 -0.86 -4.19 5.98
CA ARG A 233 0.53 -4.62 6.09
C ARG A 233 0.59 -6.14 6.15
N LEU A 234 1.49 -6.73 5.37
CA LEU A 234 1.91 -8.13 5.53
C LEU A 234 2.33 -8.43 6.96
N PHE A 235 1.81 -9.51 7.52
CA PHE A 235 2.10 -9.98 8.87
C PHE A 235 1.84 -8.91 9.95
N SER A 236 0.86 -8.03 9.74
CA SER A 236 0.59 -6.85 10.58
C SER A 236 0.47 -7.13 12.08
N ASN A 237 -0.10 -8.28 12.45
CA ASN A 237 -0.33 -8.68 13.84
C ASN A 237 0.41 -9.96 14.25
N THR A 238 1.49 -10.35 13.56
CA THR A 238 2.28 -11.50 14.00
C THR A 238 3.22 -11.13 15.14
N ALA A 239 3.49 -12.09 16.01
CA ALA A 239 4.46 -11.95 17.08
C ALA A 239 5.09 -13.33 17.37
N ALA A 240 6.31 -13.33 17.89
CA ALA A 240 6.86 -14.54 18.49
C ALA A 240 6.19 -14.83 19.84
N ASP A 241 6.31 -16.07 20.31
CA ASP A 241 6.05 -16.36 21.72
C ASP A 241 7.07 -15.66 22.61
N GLY A 242 6.68 -15.42 23.88
CA GLY A 242 7.59 -14.88 24.89
C GLY A 242 8.72 -15.84 25.30
N PRO A 243 9.47 -15.51 26.36
CA PRO A 243 10.55 -16.36 26.85
C PRO A 243 10.14 -17.80 27.14
N ALA A 244 10.99 -18.74 26.76
CA ALA A 244 10.73 -20.19 26.77
C ALA A 244 9.55 -20.66 25.88
N GLY A 245 9.08 -19.79 24.97
CA GLY A 245 8.06 -20.13 23.99
C GLY A 245 8.56 -21.01 22.84
N THR A 246 7.69 -21.23 21.86
CA THR A 246 8.03 -21.99 20.66
C THR A 246 8.23 -21.09 19.46
N GLN A 247 8.96 -21.59 18.46
CA GLN A 247 9.02 -20.96 17.15
C GLN A 247 7.62 -20.92 16.53
N ARG A 248 7.22 -19.74 16.04
CA ARG A 248 5.97 -19.53 15.32
C ARG A 248 6.23 -19.44 13.83
N THR A 249 5.35 -20.04 13.04
CA THR A 249 5.37 -19.90 11.58
C THR A 249 4.02 -19.37 11.13
N TYR A 250 4.07 -18.31 10.33
CA TYR A 250 2.92 -17.62 9.79
C TYR A 250 2.93 -17.69 8.27
N TYR A 251 1.75 -17.83 7.70
CA TYR A 251 1.50 -17.84 6.27
C TYR A 251 0.57 -16.69 5.92
N GLU A 252 0.82 -16.04 4.79
CA GLU A 252 -0.07 -15.04 4.18
C GLU A 252 -0.03 -15.20 2.66
N LYS A 253 -1.19 -15.02 2.00
CA LYS A 253 -1.29 -15.02 0.55
C LYS A 253 -1.58 -13.61 0.04
N VAL A 254 -0.83 -13.20 -0.96
CA VAL A 254 -1.06 -11.96 -1.71
C VAL A 254 -1.03 -12.24 -3.21
N PHE A 255 -1.33 -11.23 -4.01
CA PHE A 255 -1.33 -11.32 -5.45
C PHE A 255 -0.53 -10.19 -6.06
N VAL A 256 0.40 -10.53 -6.94
CA VAL A 256 1.14 -9.56 -7.76
C VAL A 256 0.44 -9.47 -9.12
N VAL A 257 0.07 -8.25 -9.50
CA VAL A 257 -0.78 -7.99 -10.66
C VAL A 257 -0.13 -6.94 -11.55
N ASN A 258 -0.05 -7.22 -12.84
CA ASN A 258 0.31 -6.24 -13.86
C ASN A 258 -0.96 -5.54 -14.38
N ASN A 259 -1.14 -4.28 -13.99
CA ASN A 259 -2.23 -3.40 -14.39
C ASN A 259 -1.90 -2.57 -15.64
N ASN A 260 -0.76 -2.80 -16.29
CA ASN A 260 -0.48 -2.22 -17.60
C ASN A 260 -1.51 -2.74 -18.61
N THR A 261 -2.12 -1.84 -19.39
CA THR A 261 -3.22 -2.20 -20.30
C THR A 261 -2.77 -2.76 -21.63
N GLY A 262 -1.50 -2.57 -22.02
CA GLY A 262 -1.02 -2.90 -23.37
C GLY A 262 0.30 -3.69 -23.43
N THR A 263 1.00 -3.88 -22.31
CA THR A 263 2.32 -4.51 -22.28
C THR A 263 2.38 -5.52 -21.14
N ALA A 264 2.66 -6.77 -21.49
CA ALA A 264 2.83 -7.86 -20.53
C ALA A 264 4.26 -7.84 -19.95
N LEU A 265 4.44 -8.36 -18.73
CA LEU A 265 5.75 -8.57 -18.14
C LEU A 265 6.15 -10.05 -18.35
N THR A 266 6.91 -10.31 -19.40
CA THR A 266 7.39 -11.66 -19.76
C THR A 266 8.66 -12.02 -19.01
N GLY A 267 8.91 -13.32 -18.82
CA GLY A 267 9.99 -13.78 -17.94
C GLY A 267 9.86 -13.23 -16.51
N ALA A 268 8.64 -12.96 -16.05
CA ALA A 268 8.38 -12.32 -14.78
C ALA A 268 8.95 -13.17 -13.63
N GLN A 269 9.65 -12.51 -12.72
CA GLN A 269 10.14 -13.09 -11.48
C GLN A 269 9.74 -12.19 -10.32
N ILE A 270 9.47 -12.81 -9.17
CA ILE A 270 9.02 -12.13 -7.95
C ILE A 270 10.02 -12.43 -6.84
N GLU A 271 10.43 -11.41 -6.13
CA GLU A 271 11.27 -11.46 -4.94
C GLU A 271 10.53 -10.75 -3.80
N VAL A 272 10.79 -11.16 -2.56
CA VAL A 272 10.43 -10.38 -1.38
C VAL A 272 11.72 -9.92 -0.71
N ALA A 273 11.88 -8.62 -0.53
CA ALA A 273 13.05 -8.03 0.10
C ALA A 273 12.66 -7.36 1.41
N SER A 274 13.44 -7.54 2.47
CA SER A 274 13.23 -6.85 3.76
C SER A 274 14.52 -6.14 4.14
N GLU A 275 14.87 -5.13 3.36
CA GLU A 275 16.22 -4.53 3.43
C GLU A 275 16.33 -3.42 4.46
N THR A 276 15.23 -2.77 4.88
CA THR A 276 15.31 -1.68 5.87
C THR A 276 14.05 -1.53 6.73
N PRO A 277 14.15 -1.81 8.05
CA PRO A 277 15.23 -2.54 8.73
C PRO A 277 15.36 -3.99 8.23
N SER A 278 16.48 -4.66 8.54
CA SER A 278 16.60 -6.10 8.32
C SER A 278 15.62 -6.87 9.21
N LEU A 279 15.24 -8.08 8.80
CA LEU A 279 14.49 -8.98 9.69
C LEU A 279 15.21 -9.18 11.03
N PRO A 280 14.49 -9.39 12.14
CA PRO A 280 15.10 -9.69 13.42
C PRO A 280 16.00 -10.92 13.34
N SER A 281 17.01 -11.01 14.20
CA SER A 281 17.93 -12.16 14.23
C SER A 281 17.17 -13.47 14.35
N GLY A 282 17.46 -14.41 13.44
CA GLY A 282 16.83 -15.74 13.39
C GLY A 282 15.43 -15.78 12.78
N ALA A 283 14.78 -14.62 12.53
CA ALA A 283 13.57 -14.59 11.73
C ALA A 283 13.90 -14.92 10.27
N GLN A 284 13.02 -15.68 9.63
CA GLN A 284 13.17 -16.12 8.25
C GLN A 284 11.91 -15.78 7.46
N LEU A 285 12.12 -15.25 6.26
CA LEU A 285 11.06 -14.99 5.29
C LEU A 285 11.32 -15.83 4.04
N ASP A 286 10.32 -16.61 3.66
CA ASP A 286 10.34 -17.40 2.43
C ASP A 286 9.14 -17.04 1.56
N LEU A 287 9.28 -17.30 0.26
CA LEU A 287 8.24 -17.11 -0.75
C LEU A 287 8.02 -18.40 -1.55
N ALA A 288 6.76 -18.71 -1.84
CA ALA A 288 6.35 -19.70 -2.83
C ALA A 288 5.31 -19.08 -3.77
N LEU A 289 5.35 -19.44 -5.05
CA LEU A 289 4.36 -18.98 -6.04
C LEU A 289 3.29 -20.06 -6.26
N THR A 290 2.04 -19.64 -6.47
CA THR A 290 0.98 -20.55 -6.91
C THR A 290 1.28 -21.09 -8.31
N THR A 291 0.94 -22.34 -8.59
CA THR A 291 1.28 -22.99 -9.87
C THR A 291 0.44 -22.52 -11.05
N VAL A 292 -0.61 -21.73 -10.80
CA VAL A 292 -1.49 -21.11 -11.79
C VAL A 292 -1.77 -19.65 -11.41
N LEU A 293 -2.10 -18.84 -12.42
CA LEU A 293 -2.66 -17.49 -12.23
C LEU A 293 -4.08 -17.57 -11.67
N ASN A 294 -4.47 -16.54 -10.92
CA ASN A 294 -5.77 -16.37 -10.27
C ASN A 294 -6.12 -17.55 -9.34
N ASP A 295 -5.11 -18.17 -8.73
CA ASP A 295 -5.29 -19.28 -7.80
C ASP A 295 -6.27 -18.92 -6.67
N THR A 296 -7.13 -19.87 -6.31
CA THR A 296 -8.14 -19.72 -5.26
C THR A 296 -7.84 -20.57 -4.02
N GLY A 297 -6.68 -21.24 -3.98
CA GLY A 297 -6.22 -22.05 -2.86
C GLY A 297 -6.23 -21.29 -1.53
N THR A 298 -6.57 -22.01 -0.46
CA THR A 298 -6.63 -21.50 0.92
C THR A 298 -5.77 -22.37 1.84
N ALA A 299 -5.41 -21.82 2.99
CA ALA A 299 -4.92 -22.54 4.15
C ALA A 299 -5.96 -22.45 5.27
N ALA A 300 -6.06 -23.50 6.10
CA ALA A 300 -7.06 -23.58 7.16
C ALA A 300 -6.96 -22.38 8.13
N ASN A 301 -5.75 -21.93 8.40
CA ASN A 301 -5.48 -20.72 9.16
C ASN A 301 -4.07 -20.17 8.88
N ARG A 302 -3.67 -19.08 9.54
CA ARG A 302 -2.35 -18.44 9.30
C ARG A 302 -1.16 -19.24 9.83
N GLN A 303 -1.37 -20.22 10.70
CA GLN A 303 -0.30 -21.06 11.25
C GLN A 303 -0.25 -22.45 10.60
N ALA A 304 -1.23 -22.77 9.75
CA ALA A 304 -1.28 -23.99 8.97
C ALA A 304 -0.61 -23.81 7.62
N ALA A 305 0.26 -24.75 7.25
CA ALA A 305 0.87 -24.77 5.92
C ALA A 305 -0.21 -24.95 4.84
N VAL A 306 -0.04 -24.26 3.72
CA VAL A 306 -0.83 -24.49 2.51
C VAL A 306 -0.51 -25.88 1.95
N SER A 307 -1.54 -26.66 1.59
CA SER A 307 -1.41 -28.09 1.32
C SER A 307 -1.21 -28.45 -0.15
N SER A 308 -1.56 -27.56 -1.09
CA SER A 308 -1.44 -27.81 -2.53
C SER A 308 -1.46 -26.51 -3.34
N GLY A 309 -1.22 -26.61 -4.66
CA GLY A 309 -1.35 -25.48 -5.59
C GLY A 309 -0.20 -24.47 -5.56
N ILE A 310 0.91 -24.79 -4.88
CA ILE A 310 2.09 -23.92 -4.76
C ILE A 310 3.38 -24.65 -5.13
N GLY A 311 4.40 -23.88 -5.53
CA GLY A 311 5.78 -24.35 -5.61
C GLY A 311 6.44 -24.52 -4.24
N SER A 312 7.74 -24.79 -4.22
CA SER A 312 8.51 -24.85 -2.98
C SER A 312 8.74 -23.46 -2.40
N PHE A 313 8.80 -23.36 -1.07
CA PHE A 313 9.24 -22.15 -0.39
C PHE A 313 10.73 -21.93 -0.61
N ILE A 314 11.10 -20.72 -1.05
CA ILE A 314 12.47 -20.28 -1.31
C ILE A 314 12.80 -19.13 -0.37
N SER A 315 13.92 -19.25 0.35
CA SER A 315 14.39 -18.24 1.28
C SER A 315 14.76 -16.95 0.58
N GLN A 316 14.37 -15.84 1.20
CA GLN A 316 14.47 -14.51 0.63
C GLN A 316 15.66 -13.74 1.23
N PRO A 317 16.31 -12.84 0.46
CA PRO A 317 15.93 -12.34 -0.87
C PRO A 317 16.37 -13.29 -2.01
N ALA A 318 15.42 -13.71 -2.85
CA ALA A 318 15.69 -14.49 -4.06
C ALA A 318 14.54 -14.39 -5.07
N PHE A 319 14.86 -14.08 -6.33
CA PHE A 319 13.88 -14.07 -7.42
C PHE A 319 13.36 -15.48 -7.74
N VAL A 320 12.03 -15.60 -7.75
CA VAL A 320 11.29 -16.82 -8.11
C VAL A 320 10.50 -16.58 -9.38
N SER A 321 10.73 -17.41 -10.40
CA SER A 321 10.06 -17.27 -11.69
C SER A 321 8.57 -17.59 -11.60
N VAL A 322 7.73 -16.73 -12.18
CA VAL A 322 6.28 -16.95 -12.31
C VAL A 322 6.02 -18.29 -13.02
N PRO A 323 5.22 -19.20 -12.45
CA PRO A 323 4.98 -20.51 -13.06
C PRO A 323 4.10 -20.42 -14.32
N GLY A 324 4.57 -21.00 -15.44
CA GLY A 324 3.83 -21.08 -16.71
C GLY A 324 3.52 -19.71 -17.35
N PRO A 325 3.49 -19.61 -18.68
CA PRO A 325 4.61 -19.09 -19.51
C PRO A 325 5.59 -18.04 -18.90
N ALA A 326 5.76 -17.94 -17.57
CA ALA A 326 6.51 -16.92 -16.86
C ALA A 326 6.07 -15.50 -17.23
N ASN A 327 4.76 -15.23 -17.23
CA ASN A 327 4.23 -13.93 -17.64
C ASN A 327 3.22 -13.38 -16.63
N LEU A 328 3.33 -12.10 -16.29
CA LEU A 328 2.22 -11.31 -15.75
C LEU A 328 1.54 -10.57 -16.91
N PRO A 329 0.40 -11.09 -17.41
CA PRO A 329 -0.23 -10.54 -18.61
C PRO A 329 -0.68 -9.10 -18.39
N SER A 330 -0.79 -8.31 -19.46
CA SER A 330 -1.46 -7.02 -19.43
C SER A 330 -2.97 -7.18 -19.33
N GLY A 331 -3.66 -6.15 -18.86
CA GLY A 331 -5.12 -6.13 -18.79
C GLY A 331 -5.64 -4.81 -18.25
N ALA A 332 -6.95 -4.59 -18.39
CA ALA A 332 -7.60 -3.44 -17.77
C ALA A 332 -7.44 -3.52 -16.25
N ALA A 333 -6.99 -2.44 -15.62
CA ALA A 333 -6.88 -2.37 -14.17
C ALA A 333 -8.29 -2.44 -13.53
N PRO A 334 -8.50 -3.23 -12.45
CA PRO A 334 -7.53 -4.16 -11.90
C PRO A 334 -7.53 -5.45 -12.73
N ASN A 335 -6.35 -5.94 -13.11
CA ASN A 335 -6.27 -7.05 -14.06
C ASN A 335 -6.67 -8.38 -13.41
N SER A 336 -7.96 -8.71 -13.48
CA SER A 336 -8.57 -9.92 -12.94
C SER A 336 -8.17 -11.21 -13.64
N SER A 337 -7.54 -11.11 -14.81
CA SER A 337 -7.15 -12.26 -15.63
C SER A 337 -5.71 -12.71 -15.35
N GLY A 338 -4.92 -11.91 -14.63
CA GLY A 338 -3.47 -12.02 -14.58
C GLY A 338 -2.81 -12.02 -13.20
N ALA A 339 -3.54 -12.36 -12.14
CA ALA A 339 -3.03 -12.23 -10.78
C ALA A 339 -2.18 -13.44 -10.37
N GLN A 340 -0.87 -13.26 -10.18
CA GLN A 340 0.00 -14.32 -9.66
C GLN A 340 -0.11 -14.40 -8.14
N GLY A 341 -0.56 -15.55 -7.63
CA GLY A 341 -0.62 -15.80 -6.20
C GLY A 341 0.79 -16.00 -5.61
N VAL A 342 1.03 -15.35 -4.48
CA VAL A 342 2.30 -15.40 -3.73
C VAL A 342 1.97 -15.81 -2.31
N TRP A 343 2.50 -16.96 -1.87
CA TRP A 343 2.46 -17.39 -0.49
C TRP A 343 3.76 -17.00 0.20
N LEU A 344 3.61 -16.27 1.30
CA LEU A 344 4.71 -15.84 2.15
C LEU A 344 4.71 -16.69 3.41
N ARG A 345 5.90 -17.08 3.87
CA ARG A 345 6.11 -17.79 5.13
C ARG A 345 7.05 -16.98 5.99
N LEU A 346 6.55 -16.46 7.10
CA LEU A 346 7.34 -15.79 8.12
C LEU A 346 7.52 -16.73 9.31
N THR A 347 8.77 -17.09 9.58
CA THR A 347 9.16 -17.89 10.73
C THR A 347 9.83 -17.00 11.77
N LEU A 348 9.34 -17.03 13.00
CA LEU A 348 9.83 -16.24 14.13
C LEU A 348 10.29 -17.20 15.24
N PRO A 349 11.59 -17.19 15.61
CA PRO A 349 12.05 -17.82 16.84
C PRO A 349 11.32 -17.27 18.06
N ALA A 350 11.23 -18.05 19.14
CA ALA A 350 10.78 -17.54 20.43
C ALA A 350 11.62 -16.31 20.86
N GLU A 351 11.03 -15.40 21.63
CA GLU A 351 11.67 -14.16 22.11
C GLU A 351 12.04 -13.14 21.01
N THR A 352 11.70 -13.41 19.75
CA THR A 352 11.95 -12.44 18.68
C THR A 352 11.16 -11.16 18.95
N ALA A 353 11.87 -10.04 19.09
CA ALA A 353 11.26 -8.73 19.26
C ALA A 353 10.30 -8.42 18.10
N THR A 354 9.22 -7.70 18.38
CA THR A 354 8.26 -7.29 17.35
C THR A 354 8.98 -6.57 16.22
N TYR A 355 8.96 -7.17 15.04
CA TYR A 355 9.65 -6.62 13.88
C TYR A 355 9.06 -5.26 13.54
N LYS A 356 9.93 -4.25 13.44
CA LYS A 356 9.52 -2.88 13.16
C LYS A 356 9.52 -2.47 11.69
N GLY A 357 10.06 -3.32 10.82
CA GLY A 357 10.10 -3.03 9.40
C GLY A 357 8.94 -3.64 8.63
N TRP A 358 9.22 -3.86 7.36
CA TRP A 358 8.28 -4.36 6.37
C TRP A 358 9.08 -5.11 5.29
N ALA A 359 8.34 -5.84 4.46
CA ALA A 359 8.91 -6.57 3.32
C ALA A 359 8.31 -6.01 2.02
N ASP A 360 9.18 -5.62 1.13
CA ASP A 360 8.93 -5.21 -0.26
C ASP A 360 8.68 -6.42 -1.13
N LEU A 361 7.69 -6.37 -2.03
CA LEU A 361 7.65 -7.27 -3.18
C LEU A 361 8.24 -6.57 -4.39
N ARG A 362 9.25 -7.20 -4.98
CA ARG A 362 9.94 -6.72 -6.19
C ARG A 362 9.63 -7.64 -7.35
N THR A 363 9.51 -7.04 -8.53
CA THR A 363 9.26 -7.77 -9.77
C THR A 363 10.28 -7.36 -10.82
N GLN A 364 10.75 -8.33 -11.58
CA GLN A 364 11.57 -8.09 -12.77
C GLN A 364 11.10 -8.94 -13.94
N GLY A 365 11.46 -8.53 -15.15
CA GLY A 365 11.12 -9.24 -16.39
C GLY A 365 11.41 -8.36 -17.60
N ALA A 366 11.02 -8.86 -18.78
CA ALA A 366 11.10 -8.14 -20.04
C ALA A 366 9.71 -7.63 -20.47
N THR A 367 9.68 -6.41 -20.98
CA THR A 367 8.47 -5.76 -21.50
C THR A 367 8.33 -6.08 -22.99
N THR A 368 7.20 -6.63 -23.41
CA THR A 368 6.91 -6.97 -24.82
C THR A 368 5.67 -6.27 -25.33
#